data_AF-A0A2V7QYU4-F1
#
_entry.id   AF-A0A2V7QYU4-F1
#
_cell.length_a   1.000
_cell.length_b   1.000
_cell.length_c   1.000
_cell.angle_alpha   90.00
_cell.angle_beta   90.00
_cell.angle_gamma   90.00
#
_symmetry.space_group_name_H-M   'P 1'
#
loop_
_entity.id
_entity.type
_entity.pdbx_description
1 polymer ?
#
loop_
_entity_poly.entity_id
_entity_poly.type
_entity_poly.pdbx_seq_one_letter_code
_entity_poly.pdbx_strand_id
1 'polypeptide(L)'
;MKEYLAQRLDAARDLYLLALALGERGPDQFGPLIREARLHFILVIEEARIAGLDTIEIQNVLATHSDDLVDTITPDLRERLDELLRIANPR
;
A
#
# COMPACT_ATOMS: atom_id res chain seq x y z
N MET A 1 20.17 9.17 -2.30
CA MET A 1 19.52 8.09 -1.53
C MET A 1 18.07 8.44 -1.20
N LYS A 2 17.79 9.56 -0.52
CA LYS A 2 16.40 10.01 -0.24
C LYS A 2 15.57 10.24 -1.52
N GLU A 3 16.16 10.86 -2.53
CA GLU A 3 15.48 11.11 -3.82
C GLU A 3 15.12 9.82 -4.57
N TYR A 4 16.04 8.85 -4.62
CA TYR A 4 15.76 7.51 -5.16
C TYR A 4 14.62 6.80 -4.42
N LEU A 5 14.58 6.95 -3.10
CA LEU A 5 13.56 6.31 -2.27
C LEU A 5 12.19 7.01 -2.42
N ALA A 6 12.17 8.33 -2.60
CA ALA A 6 10.97 9.09 -2.95
C ALA A 6 10.42 8.66 -4.34
N GLN A 7 11.28 8.53 -5.34
CA GLN A 7 10.89 8.02 -6.66
C GLN A 7 10.34 6.59 -6.61
N ARG A 8 10.97 5.71 -5.80
CA ARG A 8 10.44 4.36 -5.56
C ARG A 8 9.09 4.38 -4.87
N LEU A 9 8.89 5.30 -3.94
CA LEU A 9 7.63 5.45 -3.22
C LEU A 9 6.50 5.90 -4.14
N ASP A 10 6.76 6.88 -5.02
CA ASP A 10 5.83 7.30 -6.06
C ASP A 10 5.51 6.16 -7.03
N ALA A 11 6.54 5.44 -7.52
CA ALA A 11 6.34 4.32 -8.43
C ALA A 11 5.52 3.18 -7.81
N ALA A 12 5.74 2.89 -6.52
CA ALA A 12 4.99 1.86 -5.81
C ALA A 12 3.52 2.26 -5.58
N ARG A 13 3.26 3.54 -5.30
CA ARG A 13 1.90 4.10 -5.26
C ARG A 13 1.21 3.93 -6.62
N ASP A 14 1.87 4.36 -7.69
CA ASP A 14 1.28 4.36 -9.03
C ASP A 14 0.99 2.93 -9.52
N LEU A 15 1.86 1.96 -9.17
CA LEU A 15 1.62 0.54 -9.45
C LEU A 15 0.40 0.01 -8.70
N TYR A 16 0.23 0.37 -7.43
CA TYR A 16 -0.95 -0.02 -6.66
C TYR A 16 -2.24 0.57 -7.24
N LEU A 17 -2.24 1.85 -7.59
CA LEU A 17 -3.39 2.52 -8.22
C LEU A 17 -3.73 1.90 -9.58
N LEU A 18 -2.73 1.53 -10.38
CA LEU A 18 -2.94 0.83 -11.64
C LEU A 18 -3.58 -0.55 -11.41
N ALA A 19 -3.09 -1.30 -10.42
CA ALA A 19 -3.66 -2.60 -10.08
C ALA A 19 -5.12 -2.49 -9.64
N LEU A 20 -5.47 -1.47 -8.84
CA LEU A 20 -6.86 -1.16 -8.47
C LEU A 20 -7.73 -0.87 -9.70
N ALA A 21 -7.27 0.01 -10.59
CA ALA A 21 -7.99 0.37 -11.81
C ALA A 21 -8.19 -0.82 -12.77
N LEU A 22 -7.27 -1.80 -12.76
CA LEU A 22 -7.43 -3.06 -13.47
C LEU A 22 -8.44 -3.98 -12.76
N GLY A 23 -8.42 -4.02 -11.43
CA GLY A 23 -9.38 -4.74 -10.59
C GLY A 23 -10.83 -4.35 -10.87
N GLU A 24 -11.12 -3.05 -11.01
CA GLU A 24 -12.45 -2.55 -11.38
C GLU A 24 -12.96 -3.10 -12.72
N ARG A 25 -12.05 -3.49 -13.62
CA ARG A 25 -12.38 -4.04 -14.95
C ARG A 25 -12.53 -5.56 -14.97
N GLY A 26 -12.16 -6.24 -13.89
CA GLY A 26 -12.13 -7.71 -13.80
C GLY A 26 -11.73 -8.22 -12.42
N PRO A 27 -12.61 -8.12 -11.40
CA PRO A 27 -12.26 -8.36 -10.00
C PRO A 27 -11.68 -9.77 -9.76
N ASP A 28 -12.19 -10.78 -10.46
CA ASP A 28 -11.74 -12.17 -10.32
C ASP A 28 -10.40 -12.45 -11.01
N GLN A 29 -9.96 -11.60 -11.94
CA GLN A 29 -8.74 -11.80 -12.73
C GLN A 29 -7.50 -11.13 -12.13
N PHE A 30 -7.69 -10.02 -11.43
CA PHE A 30 -6.58 -9.17 -10.97
C PHE A 30 -6.35 -9.19 -9.46
N GLY A 31 -7.13 -9.93 -8.68
CA GLY A 31 -6.96 -10.08 -7.22
C GLY A 31 -5.50 -10.32 -6.79
N PRO A 32 -4.78 -11.30 -7.38
CA PRO A 32 -3.36 -11.52 -7.09
C PRO A 32 -2.46 -10.30 -7.40
N LEU A 33 -2.70 -9.62 -8.52
CA LEU A 33 -1.92 -8.42 -8.90
C LEU A 33 -2.12 -7.28 -7.90
N ILE A 34 -3.37 -7.06 -7.48
CA ILE A 34 -3.71 -6.03 -6.49
C ILE A 34 -3.04 -6.33 -5.15
N ARG A 35 -3.08 -7.61 -4.71
CA ARG A 35 -2.42 -8.05 -3.49
C ARG A 35 -0.91 -7.78 -3.53
N GLU A 36 -0.23 -8.22 -4.59
CA GLU A 36 1.23 -8.04 -4.70
C GLU A 36 1.62 -6.57 -4.83
N ALA A 37 0.86 -5.77 -5.59
CA ALA A 37 1.11 -4.32 -5.70
C ALA A 37 0.93 -3.61 -4.36
N ARG A 38 -0.08 -4.00 -3.57
CA ARG A 38 -0.29 -3.47 -2.22
C ARG A 38 0.86 -3.82 -1.28
N LEU A 39 1.31 -5.08 -1.28
CA LEU A 39 2.43 -5.53 -0.45
C LEU A 39 3.71 -4.78 -0.80
N HIS A 40 3.99 -4.64 -2.09
CA HIS A 40 5.13 -3.86 -2.55
C HIS A 40 5.06 -2.41 -2.03
N PHE A 41 3.89 -1.79 -2.12
CA PHE A 41 3.70 -0.42 -1.68
C PHE A 41 3.89 -0.23 -0.18
N ILE A 42 3.38 -1.16 0.65
CA ILE A 42 3.59 -1.16 2.10
C ILE A 42 5.09 -1.25 2.44
N LEU A 43 5.82 -2.15 1.78
CA LEU A 43 7.26 -2.33 2.02
C LEU A 43 8.06 -1.07 1.68
N VAL A 44 7.73 -0.41 0.56
CA VAL A 44 8.42 0.82 0.14
C VAL A 44 8.09 2.00 1.08
N ILE A 45 6.87 2.09 1.61
CA ILE A 45 6.53 3.07 2.65
C ILE A 45 7.35 2.85 3.91
N GLU A 46 7.51 1.60 4.35
CA GLU A 46 8.30 1.27 5.54
C GLU A 46 9.78 1.64 5.34
N GLU A 47 10.37 1.29 4.19
CA GLU A 47 11.73 1.70 3.84
C GLU A 47 11.88 3.23 3.83
N ALA A 48 10.93 3.95 3.21
CA ALA A 48 10.92 5.41 3.16
C ALA A 48 10.83 6.04 4.55
N ARG A 49 9.97 5.51 5.42
CA ARG A 49 9.83 5.95 6.80
C ARG A 49 11.12 5.74 7.60
N ILE A 50 11.75 4.57 7.49
CA ILE A 50 13.04 4.27 8.16
C ILE A 50 14.13 5.25 7.70
N ALA A 51 14.11 5.65 6.42
CA ALA A 51 15.03 6.64 5.87
C ALA A 51 14.68 8.11 6.23
N GLY A 52 13.61 8.33 6.99
CA GLY A 52 13.17 9.66 7.44
C GLY A 52 12.54 10.51 6.36
N LEU A 53 11.83 9.90 5.40
CA LEU A 53 10.93 10.61 4.49
C LEU A 53 9.57 10.80 5.14
N ASP A 54 8.92 11.93 4.83
CA ASP A 54 7.51 12.12 5.13
C ASP A 54 6.68 11.22 4.20
N THR A 55 5.85 10.37 4.79
CA THR A 55 5.06 9.36 4.08
C THR A 55 3.56 9.50 4.37
N ILE A 56 3.14 10.55 5.11
CA ILE A 56 1.77 10.72 5.61
C ILE A 56 0.77 10.80 4.47
N GLU A 57 1.01 11.67 3.47
CA GLU A 57 0.11 11.83 2.31
C GLU A 57 -0.07 10.51 1.54
N ILE A 58 1.00 9.72 1.44
CA ILE A 58 1.05 8.48 0.68
C ILE A 58 0.42 7.31 1.47
N GLN A 59 0.54 7.30 2.80
CA GLN A 59 -0.16 6.36 3.67
C GLN A 59 -1.68 6.54 3.64
N ASN A 60 -2.16 7.78 3.47
CA ASN A 60 -3.60 8.05 3.34
C ASN A 60 -4.19 7.35 2.10
N VAL A 61 -3.44 7.25 1.00
CA VAL A 61 -3.88 6.54 -0.21
C VAL A 61 -4.15 5.05 0.07
N LEU A 62 -3.32 4.41 0.91
CA LEU A 62 -3.55 3.02 1.34
C LEU A 62 -4.81 2.86 2.20
N ALA A 63 -5.10 3.85 3.05
CA ALA A 63 -6.27 3.82 3.91
C ALA A 63 -7.57 3.97 3.11
N THR A 64 -7.60 4.85 2.09
CA THR A 64 -8.80 5.10 1.27
C THR A 64 -9.24 3.89 0.45
N HIS A 65 -8.31 3.04 0.04
CA HIS A 65 -8.59 1.87 -0.81
C HIS A 65 -8.51 0.53 -0.05
N SER A 66 -8.58 0.58 1.28
CA SER A 66 -8.46 -0.59 2.16
C SER A 66 -9.72 -1.45 2.22
N ASP A 67 -10.89 -0.80 2.13
CA ASP A 67 -12.18 -1.43 2.43
C ASP A 67 -12.68 -2.34 1.30
N ASP A 68 -12.37 -2.02 0.04
CA ASP A 68 -12.84 -2.77 -1.14
C ASP A 68 -12.12 -4.12 -1.36
N LEU A 69 -11.03 -4.38 -0.64
CA LEU A 69 -10.16 -5.55 -0.84
C LEU A 69 -10.18 -6.55 0.32
N VAL A 70 -11.08 -6.38 1.28
CA VAL A 70 -11.13 -7.17 2.51
C VAL A 70 -11.23 -8.68 2.26
N ASP A 71 -11.83 -9.07 1.15
CA ASP A 71 -12.12 -10.47 0.83
C ASP A 71 -10.92 -11.29 0.33
N THR A 72 -9.76 -10.68 0.06
CA THR A 72 -8.60 -11.38 -0.55
C THR A 72 -7.29 -11.34 0.24
N ILE A 73 -7.27 -10.66 1.38
CA ILE A 73 -6.07 -10.51 2.21
C ILE A 73 -6.01 -11.63 3.24
N THR A 74 -4.88 -12.34 3.31
CA THR A 74 -4.66 -13.37 4.33
C THR A 74 -4.62 -12.75 5.73
N PRO A 75 -5.14 -13.42 6.77
CA PRO A 75 -5.28 -12.86 8.13
C PRO A 75 -4.01 -12.22 8.70
N ASP A 76 -2.86 -12.88 8.57
CA ASP A 76 -1.57 -12.38 9.10
C ASP A 76 -1.14 -11.05 8.47
N LEU A 77 -1.45 -10.85 7.19
CA LEU A 77 -1.13 -9.61 6.46
C LEU A 77 -2.11 -8.48 6.81
N ARG A 78 -3.37 -8.83 7.09
CA ARG A 78 -4.34 -7.87 7.64
C ARG A 78 -3.88 -7.36 9.00
N GLU A 79 -3.45 -8.25 9.88
CA GLU A 79 -2.98 -7.90 11.21
C GLU A 79 -1.77 -6.95 11.16
N ARG A 80 -0.80 -7.24 10.28
CA ARG A 80 0.39 -6.41 10.09
C ARG A 80 0.05 -5.02 9.55
N LEU A 81 -0.90 -4.93 8.64
CA LEU A 81 -1.39 -3.66 8.12
C LEU A 81 -2.10 -2.85 9.22
N ASP A 82 -2.97 -3.47 10.00
CA ASP A 82 -3.71 -2.81 11.07
C ASP A 82 -2.80 -2.33 12.21
N GLU A 83 -1.69 -3.05 12.45
CA GLU A 83 -0.61 -2.61 13.34
C GLU A 83 0.06 -1.33 12.80
N LEU A 84 0.43 -1.32 11.52
CA LEU A 84 1.07 -0.17 10.89
C LEU A 84 0.17 1.08 10.85
N LEU A 85 -1.13 0.90 10.55
CA LEU A 85 -2.10 2.00 10.55
C LEU A 85 -2.31 2.58 11.95
N ARG A 86 -2.33 1.75 12.99
CA ARG A 86 -2.40 2.20 14.40
C ARG A 86 -1.17 3.00 14.82
N ILE A 87 0.02 2.62 14.34
CA ILE A 87 1.26 3.35 14.61
C ILE A 87 1.32 4.68 13.86
N ALA A 88 0.78 4.73 12.64
CA ALA A 88 0.78 5.93 11.79
C ALA A 88 -0.24 6.99 12.24
N ASN A 89 -1.33 6.59 12.89
CA ASN A 89 -2.39 7.48 13.34
C ASN A 89 -2.72 7.24 14.82
N PRO A 90 -1.83 7.63 15.75
CA PRO A 90 -2.08 7.50 17.18
C PRO A 90 -3.16 8.51 17.55
N ARG A 91 -4.32 8.02 17.99
CA ARG A 91 -5.32 8.88 18.65
C ARG A 91 -4.74 9.51 19.92
#